data_AF-A0AAE7E6J5-F1
#
_entry.id   AF-A0AAE7E6J5-F1
#
_cell.length_a   1.000
_cell.length_b   1.000
_cell.length_c   1.000
_cell.angle_alpha   90.00
_cell.angle_beta   90.00
_cell.angle_gamma   90.00
#
_symmetry.space_group_name_H-M   'P 1'
#
loop_
_entity.id
_entity.type
_entity.pdbx_description
1 polymer ?
#
loop_
_entity_poly.entity_id
_entity_poly.type
_entity_poly.pdbx_seq_one_letter_code
_entity_poly.pdbx_strand_id
1 'polypeptide(L)'
;MKKGLILIGLMSYNLVAHPVNYTIELEVSYNENTKEAKVICQSNSKNKCGLYNVNLLNEKDETLVDVKFPFLKDFILIKTDIKPTKLDFYLRQTPEHKYSKVF
;
A
#
# COMPACT_ATOMS: atom_id res chain seq x y z
N MET A 1 28.55 -27.99 -41.72
CA MET A 1 27.63 -26.84 -41.52
C MET A 1 26.48 -27.23 -40.58
N LYS A 2 26.67 -27.24 -39.25
CA LYS A 2 25.57 -27.42 -38.26
C LYS A 2 25.99 -26.84 -36.91
N LYS A 3 26.07 -25.51 -36.78
CA LYS A 3 26.29 -24.83 -35.49
C LYS A 3 25.35 -23.63 -35.25
N GLY A 4 24.45 -23.33 -36.19
CA GLY A 4 23.57 -22.15 -36.11
C GLY A 4 22.24 -22.34 -35.38
N LEU A 5 21.87 -23.57 -34.98
CA LEU A 5 20.51 -23.84 -34.51
C LEU A 5 20.29 -23.65 -33.00
N ILE A 6 21.35 -23.49 -32.20
CA ILE A 6 21.24 -23.46 -30.72
C ILE A 6 20.89 -22.05 -30.20
N LEU A 7 21.14 -20.99 -30.99
CA LEU A 7 20.94 -19.61 -30.52
C LEU A 7 19.47 -19.15 -30.54
N ILE A 8 18.60 -19.81 -31.31
CA ILE A 8 17.19 -19.40 -31.47
C ILE A 8 16.31 -19.88 -30.29
N GLY A 9 16.73 -20.90 -29.55
CA GLY A 9 15.96 -21.45 -28.42
C GLY A 9 16.00 -20.62 -27.12
N LEU A 10 16.92 -19.66 -27.00
CA LEU A 10 17.07 -18.85 -25.79
C LEU A 10 16.25 -17.54 -25.81
N MET A 11 15.78 -17.08 -26.98
CA MET A 11 14.98 -15.85 -27.06
C MET A 11 13.49 -16.04 -26.74
N SER A 12 12.99 -17.28 -26.64
CA SER A 12 11.57 -17.55 -26.38
C SER A 12 11.18 -17.56 -24.89
N TYR A 13 12.14 -17.46 -23.97
CA TYR A 13 11.86 -17.51 -22.51
C TYR A 13 11.37 -16.19 -21.90
N ASN A 14 11.37 -15.07 -22.63
CA ASN A 14 11.01 -13.75 -22.08
C ASN A 14 9.55 -13.31 -22.34
N LEU A 15 8.71 -14.17 -22.93
CA LEU A 15 7.45 -13.70 -23.53
C LEU A 15 6.19 -13.78 -22.67
N VAL A 16 6.27 -14.18 -21.40
CA VAL A 16 5.07 -14.27 -20.54
C VAL A 16 5.31 -13.74 -19.13
N ALA A 17 6.03 -12.63 -19.00
CA ALA A 17 5.89 -11.80 -17.81
C ALA A 17 4.60 -10.98 -17.96
N HIS A 18 3.47 -11.52 -17.50
CA HIS A 18 2.25 -10.72 -17.41
C HIS A 18 2.45 -9.65 -16.33
N PRO A 19 2.35 -8.35 -16.67
CA PRO A 19 2.39 -7.31 -15.64
C PRO A 19 1.23 -7.58 -14.69
N VAL A 20 1.56 -7.93 -13.45
CA VAL A 20 0.56 -8.11 -12.40
C VAL A 20 0.09 -6.72 -12.02
N ASN A 21 -1.02 -6.28 -12.61
CA ASN A 21 -1.66 -5.02 -12.24
C ASN A 21 -2.39 -5.24 -10.93
N TYR A 22 -1.77 -4.83 -9.82
CA TYR A 22 -2.43 -4.80 -8.53
C TYR A 22 -2.98 -3.41 -8.27
N THR A 23 -4.22 -3.33 -7.84
CA THR A 23 -4.85 -2.11 -7.36
C THR A 23 -4.92 -2.17 -5.84
N ILE A 24 -4.60 -1.03 -5.22
CA ILE A 24 -4.79 -0.81 -3.80
C ILE A 24 -5.74 0.37 -3.68
N GLU A 25 -6.83 0.16 -2.96
CA GLU A 25 -7.79 1.18 -2.60
C GLU A 25 -7.80 1.32 -1.08
N LEU A 26 -7.77 2.57 -0.63
CA LEU A 26 -7.84 2.92 0.78
C LEU A 26 -9.12 3.68 1.06
N GLU A 27 -9.90 3.12 1.97
CA GLU A 27 -11.03 3.79 2.61
C GLU A 27 -10.60 4.20 4.01
N VAL A 28 -10.75 5.48 4.33
CA VAL A 28 -10.39 6.06 5.61
C VAL A 28 -11.62 6.68 6.24
N SER A 29 -11.74 6.57 7.55
CA SER A 29 -12.83 7.19 8.31
C SER A 29 -12.38 7.48 9.74
N TYR A 30 -12.99 8.47 10.38
CA TYR A 30 -12.71 8.82 11.78
C TYR A 30 -14.01 8.85 12.57
N ASN A 31 -14.00 8.22 13.75
CA ASN A 31 -15.12 8.25 14.68
C ASN A 31 -14.81 9.22 15.84
N GLU A 32 -15.54 10.33 15.90
CA GLU A 32 -15.35 11.36 16.94
C GLU A 32 -15.72 10.87 18.36
N ASN A 33 -16.63 9.88 18.47
CA ASN A 33 -17.06 9.35 19.76
C ASN A 33 -16.02 8.40 20.36
N THR A 34 -15.46 7.50 19.54
CA THR A 34 -14.45 6.52 20.01
C THR A 34 -13.02 7.04 19.89
N LYS A 35 -12.82 8.17 19.20
CA LYS A 35 -11.50 8.76 18.91
C LYS A 35 -10.58 7.79 18.16
N GLU A 36 -11.14 7.12 17.17
CA GLU A 36 -10.46 6.09 16.39
C GLU A 36 -10.56 6.41 14.90
N ALA A 37 -9.41 6.41 14.23
CA ALA A 37 -9.30 6.39 12.79
C ALA A 37 -9.29 4.94 12.31
N LYS A 38 -10.17 4.62 11.36
CA LYS A 38 -10.21 3.32 10.69
C LYS A 38 -9.65 3.47 9.29
N VAL A 39 -8.67 2.63 8.97
CA VAL A 39 -8.07 2.54 7.64
C VAL A 39 -8.36 1.16 7.12
N ILE A 40 -9.16 1.07 6.06
CA ILE A 40 -9.48 -0.18 5.35
C ILE A 40 -8.69 -0.18 4.06
N CYS A 41 -8.00 -1.29 3.79
CA CYS A 41 -7.22 -1.50 2.61
C CYS A 41 -7.82 -2.64 1.79
N GLN A 42 -8.33 -2.29 0.63
CA GLN A 42 -8.84 -3.25 -0.35
C GLN A 42 -7.79 -3.44 -1.42
N SER A 43 -7.46 -4.70 -1.71
CA SER A 43 -6.53 -5.02 -2.80
C SER A 43 -6.96 -6.28 -3.53
N ASN A 44 -6.81 -6.27 -4.85
CA ASN A 44 -6.97 -7.46 -5.69
C ASN A 44 -5.70 -8.34 -5.71
N SER A 45 -4.67 -7.97 -4.94
CA SER A 45 -3.41 -8.73 -4.83
C SER A 45 -3.62 -10.03 -4.06
N LYS A 46 -3.04 -11.14 -4.57
CA LYS A 46 -2.95 -12.42 -3.84
C LYS A 46 -2.22 -12.28 -2.49
N ASN A 47 -1.36 -11.27 -2.34
CA ASN A 47 -0.58 -11.02 -1.14
C ASN A 47 -1.28 -10.05 -0.16
N LYS A 48 -2.58 -9.77 -0.35
CA LYS A 48 -3.40 -8.81 0.43
C LYS A 48 -2.84 -7.37 0.35
N CYS A 49 -3.29 -6.53 1.28
CA CYS A 49 -2.85 -5.15 1.40
C CYS A 49 -1.33 -5.04 1.60
N GLY A 50 -0.62 -4.53 0.59
CA GLY A 50 0.83 -4.31 0.62
C GLY A 50 1.27 -3.04 1.37
N LEU A 51 0.48 -2.54 2.32
CA LEU A 51 0.85 -1.36 3.10
C LEU A 51 1.91 -1.72 4.14
N TYR A 52 2.94 -0.88 4.24
CA TYR A 52 3.95 -0.99 5.28
C TYR A 52 3.56 -0.19 6.53
N ASN A 53 3.22 1.09 6.36
CA ASN A 53 2.81 1.98 7.44
C ASN A 53 1.75 2.98 6.97
N VAL A 54 1.13 3.60 7.97
CA VAL A 54 0.18 4.69 7.80
C VAL A 54 0.49 5.79 8.82
N ASN A 55 0.51 7.02 8.33
CA ASN A 55 0.75 8.24 9.06
C ASN A 55 -0.52 9.08 9.07
N LEU A 56 -1.08 9.32 10.23
CA LEU A 56 -2.20 10.24 10.41
C LEU A 56 -1.66 11.65 10.55
N LEU A 57 -2.22 12.60 9.79
CA LEU A 57 -1.82 14.00 9.83
C LEU A 57 -3.01 14.91 10.12
N ASN A 58 -2.71 16.06 10.72
CA ASN A 58 -3.67 17.14 10.89
C ASN A 58 -3.67 18.09 9.68
N GLU A 59 -4.48 19.15 9.75
CA GLU A 59 -4.60 20.21 8.73
C GLU A 59 -3.31 20.98 8.43
N LYS A 60 -2.31 20.90 9.31
CA LYS A 60 -0.99 21.54 9.16
C LYS A 60 0.08 20.59 8.62
N ASP A 61 -0.32 19.40 8.18
CA ASP A 61 0.59 18.31 7.79
C ASP A 61 1.52 17.85 8.93
N GLU A 62 1.13 18.08 10.19
CA GLU A 62 1.85 17.56 11.35
C GLU A 62 1.40 16.12 11.63
N THR A 63 2.37 15.24 11.91
CA THR A 63 2.10 13.84 12.22
C THR A 63 1.44 13.71 13.59
N LEU A 64 0.23 13.13 13.61
CA LEU A 64 -0.49 12.76 14.82
C LEU A 64 -0.05 11.38 15.31
N VAL A 65 0.01 10.40 14.42
CA VAL A 65 0.33 9.00 14.72
C VAL A 65 1.01 8.34 13.52
N ASP A 66 2.12 7.62 13.74
CA ASP A 66 2.77 6.72 12.76
C ASP A 66 2.67 5.28 13.25
N VAL A 67 2.02 4.40 12.48
CA VAL A 67 1.88 2.98 12.83
C VAL A 67 2.09 2.08 11.63
N LYS A 68 2.69 0.91 11.89
CA LYS A 68 2.80 -0.16 10.89
C LYS A 68 1.42 -0.74 10.59
N PHE A 69 1.15 -0.93 9.31
CA PHE A 69 -0.07 -1.61 8.90
C PHE A 69 0.09 -3.11 9.19
N PRO A 70 -0.88 -3.75 9.84
CA PRO A 70 -0.74 -5.13 10.28
C PRO A 70 -0.73 -6.07 9.07
N PHE A 71 0.27 -6.97 9.05
CA PHE A 71 0.44 -7.90 7.94
C PHE A 71 -0.80 -8.79 7.76
N LEU A 72 -1.22 -8.96 6.51
CA LEU A 72 -2.37 -9.79 6.10
C LEU A 72 -3.73 -9.40 6.69
N LYS A 73 -3.88 -8.17 7.19
CA LYS A 73 -5.17 -7.61 7.60
C LYS A 73 -5.72 -6.71 6.50
N ASP A 74 -7.03 -6.55 6.51
CA ASP A 74 -7.72 -5.66 5.57
C ASP A 74 -8.03 -4.30 6.22
N PHE A 75 -7.79 -4.15 7.53
CA PHE A 75 -7.96 -2.89 8.23
C PHE A 75 -7.08 -2.76 9.47
N ILE A 76 -6.91 -1.52 9.92
CA ILE A 76 -6.36 -1.14 11.23
C ILE A 76 -7.27 -0.07 11.87
N LEU A 77 -7.34 -0.10 13.21
CA LEU A 77 -7.93 0.94 14.03
C LEU A 77 -6.80 1.65 14.78
N ILE A 78 -6.76 2.96 14.70
CA ILE A 78 -5.69 3.80 15.24
C ILE A 78 -6.32 4.81 16.18
N LYS A 79 -5.95 4.78 17.45
CA LYS A 79 -6.43 5.73 18.44
C LYS A 79 -5.72 7.07 18.26
N THR A 80 -6.49 8.16 18.18
CA THR A 80 -5.97 9.52 18.12
C THR A 80 -7.00 10.48 18.71
N ASP A 81 -6.59 11.33 19.65
CA ASP A 81 -7.48 12.33 20.25
C ASP A 81 -7.87 13.45 19.27
N ILE A 82 -7.02 13.68 18.27
CA ILE A 82 -7.18 14.72 17.26
C ILE A 82 -7.71 14.07 15.99
N LYS A 83 -8.77 14.66 15.42
CA LYS A 83 -9.33 14.25 14.13
C LYS A 83 -8.28 14.43 13.03
N PRO A 84 -7.85 13.35 12.35
CA PRO A 84 -6.95 13.48 11.21
C PRO A 84 -7.69 14.07 10.02
N THR A 85 -6.97 14.83 9.21
CA THR A 85 -7.47 15.36 7.92
C THR A 85 -6.86 14.60 6.75
N LYS A 86 -5.67 14.03 6.94
CA LYS A 86 -4.92 13.32 5.90
C LYS A 86 -4.28 12.05 6.46
N LEU A 87 -4.11 11.07 5.57
CA LEU A 87 -3.37 9.85 5.79
C LEU A 87 -2.26 9.77 4.74
N ASP A 88 -1.01 9.75 5.18
CA ASP A 88 0.13 9.41 4.34
C ASP A 88 0.49 7.94 4.52
N PHE A 89 0.93 7.27 3.46
CA PHE A 89 1.27 5.85 3.54
C PHE A 89 2.40 5.45 2.59
N TYR A 90 3.10 4.38 2.98
CA TYR A 90 4.13 3.73 2.18
C TYR A 90 3.79 2.27 1.93
N LEU A 91 4.12 1.76 0.74
CA LEU A 91 3.96 0.35 0.37
C LEU A 91 5.17 -0.51 0.77
N ARG A 92 6.29 0.11 1.15
CA ARG A 92 7.57 -0.55 1.45
C ARG A 92 8.26 0.13 2.63
N GLN A 93 9.14 -0.63 3.30
CA GLN A 93 9.95 -0.13 4.42
C GLN A 93 10.86 1.03 4.02
N THR A 94 11.52 0.91 2.87
CA THR A 94 12.21 2.02 2.23
C THR A 94 11.22 2.63 1.23
N PRO A 95 10.64 3.79 1.52
CA PRO A 95 9.60 4.36 0.68
C PRO A 95 10.20 4.85 -0.64
N GLU A 96 9.88 4.15 -1.72
CA GLU A 96 10.13 4.65 -3.09
C GLU A 96 9.14 5.76 -3.45
N HIS A 97 7.90 5.62 -2.98
CA HIS A 97 6.82 6.56 -3.23
C HIS A 97 6.03 6.82 -1.95
N LYS A 98 5.69 8.09 -1.75
CA LYS A 98 4.76 8.57 -0.73
C LYS A 98 3.40 8.79 -1.37
N TYR A 99 2.36 8.24 -0.76
CA TYR A 99 0.97 8.43 -1.20
C TYR A 99 0.17 9.09 -0.08
N SER A 100 -0.90 9.78 -0.45
CA SER A 100 -1.76 10.51 0.49
C SER A 100 -3.24 10.28 0.19
N LYS A 101 -4.07 10.23 1.23
CA LYS A 101 -5.53 10.13 1.17
C LYS A 101 -6.14 11.11 2.17
N VAL A 102 -7.24 11.76 1.81
CA VAL A 102 -7.99 12.67 2.69
C VAL A 102 -9.09 11.88 3.40
N PHE A 103 -9.35 12.22 4.66
CA PHE A 103 -10.40 11.62 5.49
C PHE A 103 -11.82 12.06 5.13
#